data_AF-A0A3M2B1Y5-F1
#
_entry.id   AF-A0A3M2B1Y5-F1
#
_cell.length_a   1.000
_cell.length_b   1.000
_cell.length_c   1.000
_cell.angle_alpha   90.00
_cell.angle_beta   90.00
_cell.angle_gamma   90.00
#
_symmetry.space_group_name_H-M   'P 1'
#
loop_
_entity.id
_entity.type
_entity.pdbx_description
1 polymer ?
#
loop_
_entity_poly.entity_id
_entity_poly.type
_entity_poly.pdbx_seq_one_letter_code
_entity_poly.pdbx_strand_id
1 'polypeptide(L)'
;MSELVLDAHWVEQLRRALLRWFDAHKRPTPWRDNPDPYRVWVSEVMLQQTQTATVIPYFERFLARFPTVQALAAAPLEEVLRYWEGLGYYARARNLHKAAQQVAQNGGQLPTTAEQLRKLPGIGAYTASAIASIAYGQPTPVVDGNVTRVLARLLWLKGDLKTTAAQKQLWQLSAQTIDPQRPGDFNQAMMELGSTICTPTQPRCSECPVSHLCAAYQRNQP
;
A
#
# COMPACT_ATOMS: atom_id res chain seq x y z
N MET A 1 -17.73 -5.84 -22.22
CA MET A 1 -18.03 -5.27 -20.89
C MET A 1 -17.79 -3.78 -21.00
N SER A 2 -18.81 -2.95 -20.80
CA SER A 2 -18.64 -1.49 -20.75
C SER A 2 -17.60 -1.15 -19.69
N GLU A 3 -16.55 -0.41 -20.03
CA GLU A 3 -15.67 0.16 -19.01
C GLU A 3 -16.51 1.09 -18.14
N LEU A 4 -16.55 0.81 -16.84
CA LEU A 4 -17.20 1.69 -15.87
C LEU A 4 -16.32 2.94 -15.75
N VAL A 5 -16.77 4.05 -16.34
CA VAL A 5 -16.13 5.36 -16.19
C VAL A 5 -16.76 6.05 -14.98
N LEU A 6 -15.92 6.42 -14.02
CA LEU A 6 -16.37 7.14 -12.83
C LEU A 6 -16.66 8.60 -13.15
N ASP A 7 -17.70 9.15 -12.52
CA ASP A 7 -18.04 10.57 -12.63
C ASP A 7 -16.89 11.44 -12.08
N ALA A 8 -16.44 12.41 -12.88
CA ALA A 8 -15.26 13.23 -12.55
C ALA A 8 -15.49 14.07 -11.30
N HIS A 9 -16.71 14.56 -11.08
CA HIS A 9 -17.03 15.35 -9.91
C HIS A 9 -17.03 14.51 -8.63
N TRP A 10 -17.56 13.28 -8.69
CA TRP A 10 -17.48 12.30 -7.62
C TRP A 10 -16.03 11.96 -7.27
N VAL A 11 -15.17 11.72 -8.27
CA VAL A 11 -13.74 11.43 -8.07
C VAL A 11 -13.03 12.60 -7.37
N GLU A 12 -13.30 13.83 -7.79
CA GLU A 12 -12.71 15.02 -7.19
C GLU A 12 -13.19 15.25 -5.73
N GLN A 13 -14.45 14.95 -5.42
CA GLN A 13 -14.93 14.96 -4.04
C GLN A 13 -14.26 13.88 -3.19
N LEU A 14 -14.13 12.65 -3.73
CA LEU A 14 -13.46 11.55 -3.06
C LEU A 14 -12.02 11.92 -2.68
N ARG A 15 -11.22 12.39 -3.65
CA ARG A 15 -9.83 12.77 -3.44
C ARG A 15 -9.69 13.82 -2.33
N ARG A 16 -10.45 14.91 -2.44
CA ARG A 16 -10.39 16.01 -1.45
C ARG A 16 -10.83 15.58 -0.05
N ALA A 17 -11.93 14.86 0.06
CA ALA A 17 -12.42 14.42 1.37
C ALA A 17 -11.45 13.42 2.03
N LEU A 18 -10.95 12.46 1.26
CA LEU A 18 -10.05 11.42 1.74
C LEU A 18 -8.69 11.98 2.15
N LEU A 19 -8.08 12.82 1.32
CA LEU A 19 -6.77 13.42 1.62
C LEU A 19 -6.83 14.36 2.83
N ARG A 20 -7.85 15.21 2.93
CA ARG A 20 -8.04 16.07 4.12
C ARG A 20 -8.20 15.26 5.40
N TRP A 21 -8.97 14.17 5.35
CA TRP A 21 -9.11 13.29 6.50
C TRP A 21 -7.79 12.62 6.85
N PHE A 22 -7.05 12.12 5.87
CA PHE A 22 -5.76 11.46 6.07
C PHE A 22 -4.73 12.41 6.68
N ASP A 23 -4.66 13.65 6.23
CA ASP A 23 -3.75 14.66 6.79
C ASP A 23 -4.01 14.91 8.28
N ALA A 24 -5.27 14.84 8.72
CA ALA A 24 -5.66 15.07 10.11
C ALA A 24 -5.65 13.80 10.99
N HIS A 25 -5.79 12.59 10.42
CA HIS A 25 -6.08 11.37 11.19
C HIS A 25 -5.12 10.20 10.94
N LYS A 26 -4.16 10.31 10.00
CA LYS A 26 -3.21 9.23 9.73
C LYS A 26 -2.46 8.84 11.00
N ARG A 27 -2.41 7.53 11.30
CA ARG A 27 -1.59 7.04 12.41
C ARG A 27 -0.11 7.33 12.14
N PRO A 28 0.65 7.77 13.14
CA PRO A 28 2.09 7.91 13.00
C PRO A 28 2.71 6.51 12.84
N THR A 29 3.58 6.36 11.84
CA THR A 29 4.39 5.16 11.68
C THR A 29 5.80 5.54 11.23
N PRO A 30 6.85 4.81 11.67
CA PRO A 30 8.23 5.21 11.39
C PRO A 30 8.58 5.33 9.89
N TRP A 31 7.86 4.63 9.02
CA TRP A 31 8.05 4.68 7.57
C TRP A 31 7.30 5.82 6.86
N ARG A 32 6.37 6.52 7.55
CA ARG A 32 5.62 7.66 6.98
C ARG A 32 6.34 9.00 7.15
N ASP A 33 7.08 9.18 8.23
CA ASP A 33 7.71 10.46 8.57
C ASP A 33 8.87 10.83 7.62
N ASN A 34 9.49 9.83 7.00
CA ASN A 34 10.52 9.99 5.99
C ASN A 34 10.35 8.91 4.90
N PRO A 35 9.65 9.22 3.80
CA PRO A 35 9.30 8.26 2.74
C PRO A 35 10.47 7.96 1.80
N ASP A 36 11.66 7.71 2.35
CA ASP A 36 12.79 7.20 1.59
C ASP A 36 12.42 5.86 0.91
N PRO A 37 12.76 5.65 -0.37
CA PRO A 37 12.37 4.45 -1.12
C PRO A 37 12.77 3.14 -0.45
N TYR A 38 13.94 3.07 0.18
CA TYR A 38 14.41 1.87 0.86
C TYR A 38 13.60 1.61 2.13
N ARG A 39 13.33 2.65 2.93
CA ARG A 39 12.45 2.57 4.11
C ARG A 39 11.05 2.09 3.75
N VAL A 40 10.43 2.71 2.74
CA VAL A 40 9.10 2.34 2.26
C VAL A 40 9.08 0.89 1.79
N TRP A 41 10.09 0.47 1.03
CA TRP A 41 10.18 -0.90 0.57
C TRP A 41 10.28 -1.91 1.73
N VAL A 42 11.15 -1.67 2.71
CA VAL A 42 11.29 -2.54 3.87
C VAL A 42 9.98 -2.63 4.65
N SER A 43 9.29 -1.52 4.91
CA SER A 43 8.00 -1.54 5.60
C SER A 43 6.94 -2.30 4.82
N GLU A 44 6.83 -2.09 3.50
CA GLU A 44 5.85 -2.78 2.67
C GLU A 44 6.08 -4.29 2.65
N VAL A 45 7.33 -4.76 2.66
CA VAL A 45 7.63 -6.19 2.75
C VAL A 45 7.27 -6.74 4.13
N MET A 46 7.58 -6.00 5.21
CA MET A 46 7.25 -6.44 6.59
C MET A 46 5.75 -6.46 6.86
N LEU A 47 4.97 -5.52 6.31
CA LEU A 47 3.52 -5.42 6.48
C LEU A 47 2.72 -6.52 5.75
N GLN A 48 3.35 -7.26 4.85
CA GLN A 48 2.71 -8.40 4.20
C GLN A 48 2.32 -9.47 5.23
N GLN A 49 1.02 -9.63 5.48
CA GLN A 49 0.49 -10.62 6.43
C GLN A 49 1.03 -10.41 7.87
N THR A 50 1.35 -9.17 8.25
CA THR A 50 1.80 -8.84 9.62
C THR A 50 1.17 -7.52 10.04
N GLN A 51 0.71 -7.44 11.28
CA GLN A 51 0.03 -6.23 11.80
C GLN A 51 1.02 -5.09 12.03
N THR A 52 0.58 -3.86 11.81
CA THR A 52 1.40 -2.64 11.98
C THR A 52 2.08 -2.56 13.34
N ALA A 53 1.35 -2.83 14.43
CA ALA A 53 1.90 -2.77 15.80
C ALA A 53 3.05 -3.77 16.01
N THR A 54 2.97 -4.94 15.37
CA THR A 54 4.05 -5.94 15.39
C THR A 54 5.23 -5.47 14.55
N VAL A 55 5.01 -4.84 13.40
CA VAL A 55 6.07 -4.44 12.47
C VAL A 55 6.95 -3.31 13.02
N ILE A 56 6.39 -2.34 13.75
CA ILE A 56 7.11 -1.15 14.24
C ILE A 56 8.46 -1.48 14.90
N PRO A 57 8.53 -2.31 15.96
CA PRO A 57 9.81 -2.59 16.63
C PRO A 57 10.80 -3.38 15.76
N TYR A 58 10.31 -4.17 14.81
CA TYR A 58 11.17 -4.90 13.86
C TYR A 58 11.76 -3.96 12.83
N PHE A 59 10.95 -3.06 12.29
CA PHE A 59 11.37 -2.07 11.31
C PHE A 59 12.48 -1.18 11.87
N GLU A 60 12.30 -0.67 13.10
CA GLU A 60 13.29 0.17 13.77
C GLU A 60 14.61 -0.56 13.99
N ARG A 61 14.57 -1.77 14.58
CA ARG A 61 15.78 -2.58 14.80
C ARG A 61 16.46 -2.98 13.49
N PHE A 62 15.68 -3.31 12.46
CA PHE A 62 16.19 -3.71 11.15
C PHE A 62 16.91 -2.55 10.47
N LEU A 63 16.32 -1.34 10.46
CA LEU A 63 16.95 -0.16 9.85
C LEU A 63 18.10 0.41 10.69
N ALA A 64 18.11 0.22 12.01
CA ALA A 64 19.28 0.54 12.81
C ALA A 64 20.50 -0.31 12.40
N ARG A 65 20.27 -1.58 12.04
CA ARG A 65 21.34 -2.50 11.59
C ARG A 65 21.67 -2.35 10.10
N PHE A 66 20.66 -2.21 9.27
CA PHE A 66 20.76 -2.10 7.81
C PHE A 66 20.17 -0.76 7.38
N PRO A 67 20.90 0.36 7.59
CA PRO A 67 20.37 1.69 7.33
C PRO A 67 20.20 2.01 5.84
N THR A 68 20.87 1.26 4.96
CA THR A 68 20.84 1.46 3.51
C THR A 68 20.68 0.13 2.77
N VAL A 69 20.26 0.21 1.50
CA VAL A 69 20.17 -0.97 0.63
C VAL A 69 21.53 -1.67 0.45
N GLN A 70 22.63 -0.90 0.43
CA GLN A 70 23.99 -1.42 0.35
C GLN A 70 24.38 -2.17 1.63
N ALA A 71 24.04 -1.63 2.80
CA ALA A 71 24.29 -2.28 4.08
C ALA A 71 23.51 -3.61 4.19
N LEU A 72 22.27 -3.63 3.72
CA LEU A 72 21.48 -4.86 3.63
C LEU A 72 22.08 -5.86 2.63
N ALA A 73 22.47 -5.40 1.44
CA ALA A 73 23.01 -6.24 0.38
C ALA A 73 24.35 -6.92 0.74
N ALA A 74 25.18 -6.23 1.51
CA ALA A 74 26.50 -6.72 1.95
C ALA A 74 26.42 -7.68 3.14
N ALA A 75 25.28 -7.75 3.84
CA ALA A 75 25.14 -8.57 5.02
C ALA A 75 25.07 -10.07 4.68
N PRO A 76 25.59 -10.97 5.54
CA PRO A 76 25.32 -12.39 5.43
C PRO A 76 23.81 -12.65 5.57
N LEU A 77 23.27 -13.57 4.75
CA LEU A 77 21.83 -13.90 4.80
C LEU A 77 21.40 -14.34 6.20
N GLU A 78 22.22 -15.12 6.91
CA GLU A 78 21.95 -15.58 8.27
C GLU A 78 21.73 -14.43 9.25
N GLU A 79 22.46 -13.34 9.09
CA GLU A 79 22.28 -12.14 9.89
C GLU A 79 20.95 -11.46 9.56
N VAL A 80 20.61 -11.31 8.27
CA VAL A 80 19.32 -10.75 7.83
C VAL A 80 18.16 -11.57 8.40
N LEU A 81 18.25 -12.90 8.39
CA LEU A 81 17.23 -13.78 8.94
C LEU A 81 17.10 -13.65 10.46
N ARG A 82 18.20 -13.42 11.18
CA ARG A 82 18.20 -13.15 12.63
C ARG A 82 17.44 -11.87 12.98
N TYR A 83 17.64 -10.81 12.20
CA TYR A 83 16.88 -9.56 12.41
C TYR A 83 15.40 -9.67 11.98
N TRP A 84 15.06 -10.68 11.17
CA TRP A 84 13.69 -11.01 10.75
C TRP A 84 12.96 -11.99 11.70
N GLU A 85 13.70 -12.64 12.60
CA GLU A 85 13.20 -13.75 13.43
C GLU A 85 11.98 -13.33 14.24
N GLY A 86 10.85 -14.02 14.03
CA GLY A 86 9.57 -13.73 14.68
C GLY A 86 8.52 -13.06 13.79
N LEU A 87 8.89 -12.47 12.64
CA LEU A 87 7.92 -11.93 11.67
C LEU A 87 7.23 -13.01 10.81
N GLY A 88 7.76 -14.24 10.81
CA GLY A 88 7.28 -15.32 9.95
C GLY A 88 7.50 -15.06 8.45
N TYR A 89 7.04 -16.01 7.62
CA TYR A 89 7.14 -15.94 6.16
C TYR A 89 8.54 -15.57 5.64
N TYR A 90 9.58 -16.29 6.08
CA TYR A 90 10.99 -16.02 5.79
C TYR A 90 11.37 -15.94 4.29
N ALA A 91 10.51 -16.41 3.39
CA ALA A 91 10.67 -16.17 1.96
C ALA A 91 10.70 -14.67 1.62
N ARG A 92 9.96 -13.84 2.38
CA ARG A 92 9.98 -12.38 2.25
C ARG A 92 11.38 -11.81 2.53
N ALA A 93 11.98 -12.18 3.66
CA ALA A 93 13.33 -11.77 4.03
C ALA A 93 14.38 -12.18 2.98
N ARG A 94 14.30 -13.44 2.51
CA ARG A 94 15.21 -13.96 1.48
C ARG A 94 15.08 -13.21 0.17
N ASN A 95 13.86 -12.89 -0.26
CA ASN A 95 13.63 -12.14 -1.49
C ASN A 95 14.04 -10.67 -1.36
N LEU A 96 13.74 -10.03 -0.22
CA LEU A 96 14.19 -8.68 0.12
C LEU A 96 15.73 -8.59 0.04
N HIS A 97 16.43 -9.55 0.63
CA HIS A 97 17.90 -9.61 0.58
C HIS A 97 18.44 -9.80 -0.84
N LYS A 98 17.90 -10.75 -1.61
CA LYS A 98 18.28 -10.97 -3.02
C LYS A 98 18.05 -9.74 -3.88
N ALA A 99 16.91 -9.08 -3.72
CA ALA A 99 16.59 -7.84 -4.41
C ALA A 99 17.53 -6.70 -4.00
N ALA A 100 17.92 -6.62 -2.72
CA ALA A 100 18.86 -5.59 -2.24
C ALA A 100 20.23 -5.77 -2.88
N GLN A 101 20.70 -7.01 -3.03
CA GLN A 101 21.92 -7.34 -3.75
C GLN A 101 21.86 -6.91 -5.22
N GLN A 102 20.75 -7.18 -5.90
CA GLN A 102 20.55 -6.74 -7.29
C GLN A 102 20.51 -5.20 -7.42
N VAL A 103 19.87 -4.51 -6.47
CA VAL A 103 19.85 -3.04 -6.45
C VAL A 103 21.25 -2.48 -6.19
N ALA A 104 22.00 -3.05 -5.25
CA ALA A 104 23.37 -2.62 -4.95
C ALA A 104 24.32 -2.79 -6.15
N GLN A 105 24.18 -3.88 -6.91
CA GLN A 105 24.93 -4.12 -8.15
C GLN A 105 24.64 -3.05 -9.23
N ASN A 106 23.43 -2.47 -9.22
CA ASN A 106 23.00 -1.43 -10.16
C ASN A 106 23.19 -0.01 -9.61
N GLY A 107 24.22 0.22 -8.79
CA GLY A 107 24.53 1.54 -8.24
C GLY A 107 23.77 1.91 -6.96
N GLY A 108 22.99 0.98 -6.40
CA GLY A 108 22.38 1.13 -5.08
C GLY A 108 21.19 2.09 -5.02
N GLN A 109 20.61 2.44 -6.17
CA GLN A 109 19.38 3.22 -6.25
C GLN A 109 18.22 2.30 -6.62
N LEU A 110 17.11 2.37 -5.87
CA LEU A 110 15.91 1.63 -6.24
C LEU A 110 15.35 2.19 -7.55
N PRO A 111 14.82 1.34 -8.45
CA PRO A 111 14.11 1.83 -9.63
C PRO A 111 12.95 2.74 -9.24
N THR A 112 12.69 3.78 -10.04
CA THR A 112 11.73 4.83 -9.69
C THR A 112 10.31 4.53 -10.18
N THR A 113 10.15 3.57 -11.09
CA THR A 113 8.86 3.20 -11.67
C THR A 113 8.37 1.85 -11.18
N ALA A 114 7.05 1.71 -11.01
CA ALA A 114 6.42 0.45 -10.63
C ALA A 114 6.75 -0.69 -11.61
N GLU A 115 6.84 -0.39 -12.92
CA GLU A 115 7.19 -1.39 -13.93
C GLU A 115 8.60 -1.98 -13.68
N GLN A 116 9.58 -1.12 -13.39
CA GLN A 116 10.95 -1.58 -13.12
C GLN A 116 11.06 -2.25 -11.76
N LEU A 117 10.38 -1.73 -10.72
CA LEU A 117 10.35 -2.33 -9.39
C LEU A 117 9.81 -3.76 -9.40
N ARG A 118 8.80 -4.05 -10.23
CA ARG A 118 8.24 -5.42 -10.40
C ARG A 118 9.22 -6.45 -10.93
N LYS A 119 10.37 -6.03 -11.48
CA LYS A 119 11.42 -6.93 -11.97
C LYS A 119 12.29 -7.46 -10.83
N LEU A 120 12.19 -6.89 -9.63
CA LEU A 120 12.97 -7.30 -8.46
C LEU A 120 12.33 -8.50 -7.73
N PRO A 121 13.13 -9.44 -7.18
CA PRO A 121 12.64 -10.57 -6.43
C PRO A 121 11.69 -10.18 -5.29
N GLY A 122 10.53 -10.82 -5.24
CA GLY A 122 9.53 -10.61 -4.18
C GLY A 122 8.75 -9.30 -4.27
N ILE A 123 8.96 -8.48 -5.30
CA ILE A 123 8.17 -7.25 -5.53
C ILE A 123 7.03 -7.57 -6.52
N GLY A 124 5.83 -7.76 -5.96
CA GLY A 124 4.60 -7.89 -6.75
C GLY A 124 4.03 -6.54 -7.21
N ALA A 125 2.91 -6.59 -7.94
CA ALA A 125 2.23 -5.39 -8.44
C ALA A 125 1.87 -4.39 -7.34
N TYR A 126 1.34 -4.88 -6.21
CA TYR A 126 1.01 -4.05 -5.04
C TYR A 126 2.26 -3.32 -4.49
N THR A 127 3.31 -4.06 -4.12
CA THR A 127 4.51 -3.48 -3.50
C THR A 127 5.22 -2.51 -4.43
N ALA A 128 5.29 -2.82 -5.74
CA ALA A 128 5.85 -1.90 -6.72
C ALA A 128 5.06 -0.60 -6.82
N SER A 129 3.72 -0.68 -6.86
CA SER A 129 2.88 0.52 -6.87
C SER A 129 2.98 1.32 -5.58
N ALA A 130 3.02 0.65 -4.43
CA ALA A 130 3.18 1.32 -3.14
C ALA A 130 4.49 2.10 -3.08
N ILE A 131 5.63 1.48 -3.41
CA ILE A 131 6.93 2.16 -3.44
C ILE A 131 6.92 3.32 -4.45
N ALA A 132 6.48 3.07 -5.68
CA ALA A 132 6.52 4.08 -6.74
C ALA A 132 5.64 5.30 -6.44
N SER A 133 4.46 5.08 -5.86
CA SER A 133 3.54 6.17 -5.51
C SER A 133 3.98 6.93 -4.26
N ILE A 134 4.45 6.24 -3.21
CA ILE A 134 4.82 6.84 -1.93
C ILE A 134 6.16 7.56 -2.02
N ALA A 135 7.18 6.90 -2.59
CA ALA A 135 8.55 7.41 -2.56
C ALA A 135 8.90 8.24 -3.80
N TYR A 136 8.25 7.99 -4.94
CA TYR A 136 8.57 8.64 -6.22
C TYR A 136 7.42 9.42 -6.84
N GLY A 137 6.25 9.49 -6.19
CA GLY A 137 5.11 10.26 -6.68
C GLY A 137 4.52 9.74 -8.00
N GLN A 138 4.79 8.50 -8.40
CA GLN A 138 4.19 7.93 -9.61
C GLN A 138 2.69 7.69 -9.38
N PRO A 139 1.78 8.16 -10.25
CA PRO A 139 0.34 7.95 -10.12
C PRO A 139 -0.06 6.54 -10.54
N THR A 140 0.34 5.55 -9.73
CA THR A 140 0.03 4.13 -9.92
C THR A 140 -0.86 3.63 -8.77
N PRO A 141 -1.97 2.93 -9.08
CA PRO A 141 -2.90 2.48 -8.05
C PRO A 141 -2.33 1.35 -7.21
N VAL A 142 -2.86 1.21 -6.00
CA VAL A 142 -2.72 0.01 -5.17
C VAL A 142 -4.08 -0.65 -4.99
N VAL A 143 -4.08 -1.98 -4.87
CA VAL A 143 -5.25 -2.75 -4.47
C VAL A 143 -4.79 -3.84 -3.50
N ASP A 144 -5.18 -3.70 -2.23
CA ASP A 144 -5.07 -4.72 -1.19
C ASP A 144 -6.47 -5.10 -0.68
N GLY A 145 -6.54 -5.86 0.41
CA GLY A 145 -7.82 -6.21 1.04
C GLY A 145 -8.59 -5.00 1.60
N ASN A 146 -7.90 -3.95 2.04
CA ASN A 146 -8.50 -2.72 2.54
C ASN A 146 -9.13 -1.91 1.41
N VAL A 147 -8.33 -1.61 0.38
CA VAL A 147 -8.75 -0.87 -0.80
C VAL A 147 -9.87 -1.60 -1.54
N THR A 148 -9.76 -2.93 -1.69
CA THR A 148 -10.82 -3.75 -2.30
C THR A 148 -12.15 -3.54 -1.60
N ARG A 149 -12.17 -3.61 -0.26
CA ARG A 149 -13.38 -3.43 0.54
C ARG A 149 -13.93 -2.01 0.45
N VAL A 150 -13.07 -1.00 0.52
CA VAL A 150 -13.47 0.41 0.39
C VAL A 150 -14.11 0.66 -0.98
N LEU A 151 -13.44 0.26 -2.08
CA LEU A 151 -13.96 0.44 -3.44
C LEU A 151 -15.26 -0.33 -3.66
N ALA A 152 -15.34 -1.57 -3.18
CA ALA A 152 -16.55 -2.37 -3.30
C ALA A 152 -17.77 -1.71 -2.66
N ARG A 153 -17.59 -1.12 -1.47
CA ARG A 153 -18.66 -0.40 -0.76
C ARG A 153 -18.99 0.94 -1.40
N LEU A 154 -17.98 1.73 -1.76
CA LEU A 154 -18.17 3.02 -2.42
C LEU A 154 -18.97 2.89 -3.72
N LEU A 155 -18.65 1.87 -4.52
CA LEU A 155 -19.18 1.68 -5.88
C LEU A 155 -20.26 0.58 -5.97
N TRP A 156 -20.66 0.00 -4.84
CA TRP A 156 -21.68 -1.06 -4.78
C TRP A 156 -21.37 -2.29 -5.64
N LEU A 157 -20.10 -2.72 -5.65
CA LEU A 157 -19.66 -3.89 -6.39
C LEU A 157 -20.13 -5.17 -5.68
N LYS A 158 -20.81 -6.05 -6.41
CA LYS A 158 -21.35 -7.32 -5.91
C LYS A 158 -20.60 -8.51 -6.51
N GLY A 159 -20.71 -9.66 -5.83
CA GLY A 159 -20.16 -10.94 -6.29
C GLY A 159 -18.79 -11.25 -5.69
N ASP A 160 -18.15 -12.30 -6.21
CA ASP A 160 -16.83 -12.71 -5.73
C ASP A 160 -15.72 -11.81 -6.30
N LEU A 161 -15.23 -10.92 -5.45
CA LEU A 161 -14.17 -9.98 -5.76
C LEU A 161 -12.78 -10.64 -5.87
N LYS A 162 -12.65 -11.94 -5.58
CA LYS A 162 -11.38 -12.68 -5.72
C LYS A 162 -11.15 -13.17 -7.15
N THR A 163 -12.16 -13.13 -8.02
CA THR A 163 -12.02 -13.55 -9.42
C THR A 163 -11.04 -12.64 -10.17
N THR A 164 -10.31 -13.20 -11.14
CA THR A 164 -9.37 -12.43 -11.98
C THR A 164 -10.04 -11.23 -12.67
N ALA A 165 -11.28 -11.39 -13.13
CA ALA A 165 -12.06 -10.32 -13.75
C ALA A 165 -12.38 -9.20 -12.75
N ALA A 166 -12.84 -9.53 -11.54
CA ALA A 166 -13.12 -8.53 -10.52
C ALA A 166 -11.84 -7.83 -10.03
N GLN A 167 -10.73 -8.55 -9.88
CA GLN A 167 -9.43 -7.96 -9.57
C GLN A 167 -9.00 -6.98 -10.66
N LYS A 168 -9.10 -7.34 -11.94
CA LYS A 168 -8.81 -6.41 -13.04
C LYS A 168 -9.67 -5.14 -12.96
N GLN A 169 -10.96 -5.29 -12.68
CA GLN A 169 -11.88 -4.16 -12.52
C GLN A 169 -11.49 -3.28 -11.32
N LEU A 170 -11.14 -3.86 -10.17
CA LEU A 170 -10.70 -3.10 -8.99
C LEU A 170 -9.43 -2.29 -9.26
N TRP A 171 -8.46 -2.86 -9.98
CA TRP A 171 -7.26 -2.14 -10.41
C TRP A 171 -7.59 -0.99 -11.35
N GLN A 172 -8.52 -1.17 -12.30
CA GLN A 172 -8.99 -0.10 -13.18
C GLN A 172 -9.70 1.03 -12.41
N LEU A 173 -10.55 0.69 -11.42
CA LEU A 173 -11.27 1.67 -10.60
C LEU A 173 -10.32 2.42 -9.65
N SER A 174 -9.34 1.72 -9.08
CA SER A 174 -8.29 2.35 -8.28
C SER A 174 -7.47 3.33 -9.15
N ALA A 175 -7.15 2.96 -10.40
CA ALA A 175 -6.46 3.85 -11.34
C ALA A 175 -7.27 5.11 -11.69
N GLN A 176 -8.60 5.01 -11.79
CA GLN A 176 -9.47 6.16 -12.06
C GLN A 176 -9.59 7.11 -10.86
N THR A 177 -9.43 6.60 -9.63
CA THR A 177 -9.62 7.39 -8.40
C THR A 177 -8.34 8.02 -7.88
N ILE A 178 -7.16 7.46 -8.18
CA ILE A 178 -5.88 7.93 -7.65
C ILE A 178 -5.68 9.43 -7.89
N ASP A 179 -5.21 10.14 -6.87
CA ASP A 179 -4.86 11.56 -7.01
C ASP A 179 -3.55 11.72 -7.81
N PRO A 180 -3.53 12.50 -8.90
CA PRO A 180 -2.34 12.64 -9.73
C PRO A 180 -1.23 13.48 -9.09
N GLN A 181 -1.55 14.32 -8.09
CA GLN A 181 -0.58 15.20 -7.41
C GLN A 181 -0.04 14.57 -6.12
N ARG A 182 -0.86 13.78 -5.42
CA ARG A 182 -0.55 13.12 -4.15
C ARG A 182 -0.85 11.61 -4.20
N PRO A 183 -0.32 10.85 -5.17
CA PRO A 183 -0.70 9.45 -5.36
C PRO A 183 -0.32 8.56 -4.17
N GLY A 184 0.85 8.80 -3.57
CA GLY A 184 1.30 8.09 -2.37
C GLY A 184 0.39 8.31 -1.18
N ASP A 185 0.04 9.56 -0.88
CA ASP A 185 -0.89 9.88 0.22
C ASP A 185 -2.28 9.34 -0.05
N PHE A 186 -2.78 9.44 -1.29
CA PHE A 186 -4.09 8.89 -1.64
C PHE A 186 -4.15 7.37 -1.45
N ASN A 187 -3.14 6.65 -1.93
CA ASN A 187 -3.02 5.21 -1.75
C ASN A 187 -3.00 4.84 -0.26
N GLN A 188 -2.18 5.52 0.53
CA GLN A 188 -2.12 5.30 1.98
C GLN A 188 -3.43 5.66 2.68
N ALA A 189 -4.12 6.71 2.24
CA ALA A 189 -5.40 7.11 2.80
C ALA A 189 -6.50 6.07 2.54
N MET A 190 -6.52 5.45 1.35
CA MET A 190 -7.45 4.34 1.06
C MET A 190 -7.17 3.14 1.97
N MET A 191 -5.90 2.78 2.19
CA MET A 191 -5.52 1.70 3.11
C MET A 191 -5.87 2.04 4.56
N GLU A 192 -5.60 3.28 4.99
CA GLU A 192 -5.89 3.78 6.33
C GLU A 192 -7.40 3.78 6.59
N LEU A 193 -8.21 4.25 5.64
CA LEU A 193 -9.66 4.24 5.72
C LEU A 193 -10.19 2.82 5.87
N GLY A 194 -9.73 1.89 5.04
CA GLY A 194 -10.12 0.49 5.14
C GLY A 194 -9.71 -0.12 6.48
N SER A 195 -8.50 0.13 6.96
CA SER A 195 -7.99 -0.48 8.19
C SER A 195 -8.60 0.10 9.48
N THR A 196 -9.08 1.34 9.46
CA THR A 196 -9.52 2.04 10.69
C THR A 196 -11.02 2.34 10.73
N ILE A 197 -11.65 2.68 9.62
CA ILE A 197 -13.05 3.13 9.59
C ILE A 197 -13.93 2.11 8.86
N CYS A 198 -13.58 1.79 7.63
CA CYS A 198 -14.32 0.88 6.77
C CYS A 198 -13.85 -0.56 7.03
N THR A 199 -14.02 -1.05 8.26
CA THR A 199 -13.57 -2.37 8.73
C THR A 199 -14.42 -3.52 8.19
N PRO A 200 -13.93 -4.78 8.19
CA PRO A 200 -14.70 -5.93 7.72
C PRO A 200 -16.05 -6.10 8.44
N THR A 201 -16.03 -5.95 9.77
CA THR A 201 -17.21 -5.99 10.63
C THR A 201 -17.43 -4.62 11.26
N GLN A 202 -18.71 -4.21 11.38
CA GLN A 202 -19.14 -2.97 12.03
C GLN A 202 -18.36 -1.71 11.58
N PRO A 203 -18.39 -1.35 10.29
CA PRO A 203 -17.71 -0.14 9.81
C PRO A 203 -18.31 1.12 10.47
N ARG A 204 -17.45 2.09 10.80
CA ARG A 204 -17.83 3.34 11.46
C ARG A 204 -18.31 4.38 10.45
N CYS A 205 -19.42 4.11 9.77
CA CYS A 205 -19.89 4.92 8.65
C CYS A 205 -20.20 6.38 9.01
N SER A 206 -20.62 6.66 10.23
CA SER A 206 -20.84 8.02 10.75
C SER A 206 -19.55 8.85 10.85
N GLU A 207 -18.41 8.19 11.03
CA GLU A 207 -17.08 8.81 11.11
C GLU A 207 -16.36 8.81 9.74
N CYS A 208 -16.94 8.19 8.72
CA CYS A 208 -16.30 8.03 7.42
C CYS A 208 -16.34 9.35 6.62
N PRO A 209 -15.18 9.88 6.19
CA PRO A 209 -15.11 11.17 5.48
C PRO A 209 -15.81 11.16 4.12
N VAL A 210 -16.08 9.97 3.59
CA VAL A 210 -16.63 9.74 2.25
C VAL A 210 -17.96 8.98 2.29
N SER A 211 -18.63 8.93 3.45
CA SER A 211 -19.93 8.26 3.61
C SER A 211 -21.01 8.82 2.67
N HIS A 212 -21.02 10.14 2.48
CA HIS A 212 -21.93 10.83 1.54
C HIS A 212 -21.77 10.37 0.08
N LEU A 213 -20.57 9.89 -0.29
CA LEU A 213 -20.26 9.36 -1.63
C LEU A 213 -20.50 7.85 -1.75
N CYS A 214 -20.78 7.16 -0.64
CA CYS A 214 -20.76 5.71 -0.56
C CYS A 214 -22.10 5.08 -0.93
N ALA A 215 -22.14 4.37 -2.06
CA ALA A 215 -23.35 3.72 -2.55
C ALA A 215 -23.89 2.65 -1.60
N ALA A 216 -23.03 1.91 -0.89
CA ALA A 216 -23.42 0.93 0.14
C ALA A 216 -24.10 1.60 1.34
N TYR A 217 -23.53 2.72 1.81
CA TYR A 217 -24.08 3.46 2.95
C TYR A 217 -25.45 4.05 2.62
N GLN A 218 -25.61 4.68 1.45
CA GLN A 218 -26.88 5.21 0.98
C GLN A 218 -27.99 4.14 0.86
N ARG A 219 -27.62 2.86 0.76
CA ARG A 219 -28.53 1.71 0.68
C ARG A 219 -28.75 1.02 2.01
N ASN A 220 -28.16 1.51 3.10
CA ASN A 220 -28.18 0.87 4.41
C ASN A 220 -27.61 -0.56 4.39
N GLN A 221 -26.59 -0.80 3.54
CA GLN A 221 -25.91 -2.10 3.41
C GLN A 221 -24.37 -1.95 3.42
N PRO A 222 -23.79 -1.35 4.48
CA PRO A 222 -22.34 -1.14 4.56
C PRO A 222 -21.55 -2.44 4.78
#